data_AF-A0A924Z6L2-F1
#
_entry.id   AF-A0A924Z6L2-F1
#
_cell.length_a   1.000
_cell.length_b   1.000
_cell.length_c   1.000
_cell.angle_alpha   90.00
_cell.angle_beta   90.00
_cell.angle_gamma   90.00
#
_symmetry.space_group_name_H-M   'P 1'
#
loop_
_entity.id
_entity.type
_entity.pdbx_description
1 polymer ?
#
loop_
_entity_poly.entity_id
_entity_poly.type
_entity_poly.pdbx_seq_one_letter_code
_entity_poly.pdbx_strand_id
1 'polypeptide(L)'
;MKANQQQVQTWMIDYLAKLLTLDRARIDVTDTFESYGLDSAAMVGMTGDLSDWAGIEIDPVIAYDHSTIDALSAQVVALLGGTAAPVGTHLAADAVGAE
;
A
#
# COMPACT_ATOMS: atom_id res chain seq x y z
N MET A 1 -6.45 0.90 17.49
CA MET A 1 -5.74 2.20 17.62
C MET A 1 -6.16 3.05 16.42
N LYS A 2 -6.47 4.35 16.54
CA LYS A 2 -6.76 5.17 15.34
C LYS A 2 -5.43 5.68 14.76
N ALA A 3 -4.91 5.01 13.75
CA ALA A 3 -3.73 5.48 13.03
C ALA A 3 -4.12 6.56 12.00
N ASN A 4 -3.24 7.53 11.79
CA ASN A 4 -3.39 8.54 10.75
C ASN A 4 -2.54 8.21 9.50
N GLN A 5 -2.69 8.98 8.43
CA GLN A 5 -2.03 8.69 7.14
C GLN A 5 -0.50 8.71 7.29
N GLN A 6 0.04 9.65 8.05
CA GLN A 6 1.50 9.76 8.26
C GLN A 6 2.06 8.55 9.04
N GLN A 7 1.31 8.02 10.02
CA GLN A 7 1.73 6.81 10.74
C GLN A 7 1.75 5.59 9.83
N VAL A 8 0.73 5.46 8.97
CA VAL A 8 0.63 4.39 7.98
C VAL A 8 1.75 4.51 6.92
N GLN A 9 2.01 5.72 6.41
CA GLN A 9 3.12 6.00 5.51
C GLN A 9 4.47 5.65 6.15
N THR A 10 4.69 6.08 7.40
CA THR A 10 5.94 5.79 8.12
C THR A 10 6.14 4.30 8.30
N TRP A 11 5.08 3.56 8.63
CA TRP A 11 5.12 2.11 8.75
C TRP A 11 5.48 1.45 7.41
N MET A 12 4.85 1.86 6.32
CA MET A 12 5.15 1.33 4.98
C MET A 12 6.56 1.65 4.53
N ILE A 13 7.03 2.88 4.75
CA ILE A 13 8.42 3.27 4.44
C ILE A 13 9.40 2.40 5.22
N ASP A 14 9.15 2.16 6.51
CA ASP A 14 10.05 1.32 7.32
C ASP A 14 10.00 -0.16 6.89
N TYR A 15 8.82 -0.67 6.54
CA TYR A 15 8.65 -2.02 5.99
C TYR A 15 9.41 -2.18 4.66
N LEU A 16 9.21 -1.26 3.72
CA LEU A 16 9.86 -1.27 2.42
C LEU A 16 11.37 -1.03 2.51
N ALA A 17 11.83 -0.15 3.39
CA ALA A 17 13.26 0.10 3.63
C ALA A 17 13.96 -1.18 4.09
N LYS A 18 13.32 -1.95 4.98
CA LYS A 18 13.83 -3.25 5.44
C LYS A 18 13.78 -4.30 4.35
N LEU A 19 12.67 -4.39 3.62
CA LEU A 19 12.48 -5.39 2.58
C LEU A 19 13.46 -5.20 1.41
N LEU A 20 13.60 -3.97 0.92
CA LEU A 20 14.44 -3.61 -0.22
C LEU A 20 15.89 -3.32 0.18
N THR A 21 16.19 -3.29 1.49
CA THR A 21 17.50 -2.87 2.03
C THR A 21 17.89 -1.47 1.52
N LEU A 22 16.91 -0.57 1.49
CA LEU A 22 17.06 0.82 1.07
C LEU A 22 16.97 1.77 2.27
N ASP A 23 17.56 2.95 2.13
CA ASP A 23 17.36 4.02 3.11
C ASP A 23 15.94 4.59 2.98
N ARG A 24 15.32 4.97 4.11
CA ARG A 24 13.98 5.59 4.13
C ARG A 24 13.90 6.83 3.25
N ALA A 25 15.00 7.59 3.11
CA ALA A 25 15.09 8.76 2.26
C ALA A 25 15.10 8.45 0.75
N ARG A 26 15.31 7.17 0.37
CA ARG A 26 15.19 6.70 -1.02
C ARG A 26 13.77 6.26 -1.37
N ILE A 27 12.90 6.15 -0.39
CA ILE A 27 11.50 5.74 -0.57
C ILE A 27 10.64 6.98 -0.61
N ASP A 28 10.24 7.33 -1.83
CA ASP A 28 9.26 8.36 -2.12
C ASP A 28 7.83 7.79 -2.07
N VAL A 29 6.93 8.50 -1.39
CA VAL A 29 5.55 8.07 -1.17
C VAL A 29 4.64 8.23 -2.38
N THR A 30 5.10 8.99 -3.38
CA THR A 30 4.38 9.24 -4.64
C THR A 30 4.80 8.29 -5.75
N ASP A 31 5.92 7.58 -5.57
CA ASP A 31 6.40 6.57 -6.51
C ASP A 31 5.60 5.27 -6.39
N THR A 32 5.58 4.49 -7.47
CA THR A 32 4.82 3.24 -7.50
C THR A 32 5.60 2.09 -6.88
N PHE A 33 4.89 1.10 -6.32
CA PHE A 33 5.51 -0.10 -5.77
C PHE A 33 6.34 -0.86 -6.82
N GLU A 34 5.85 -0.93 -8.06
CA GLU A 34 6.55 -1.55 -9.19
C GLU A 34 7.88 -0.85 -9.52
N SER A 35 7.96 0.47 -9.37
CA SER A 35 9.19 1.24 -9.57
C SER A 35 10.29 0.85 -8.59
N TYR A 36 9.90 0.45 -7.37
CA TYR A 36 10.80 -0.13 -6.37
C TYR A 36 11.13 -1.61 -6.60
N GLY A 37 10.53 -2.24 -7.61
CA GLY A 37 10.67 -3.66 -7.89
C GLY A 37 9.90 -4.55 -6.91
N LEU A 38 8.79 -4.07 -6.33
CA LEU A 38 7.95 -4.89 -5.45
C LEU A 38 7.11 -5.87 -6.27
N ASP A 39 7.33 -7.16 -6.03
CA ASP A 39 6.51 -8.21 -6.62
C ASP A 39 5.16 -8.38 -5.91
N SER A 40 4.25 -9.08 -6.59
CA SER A 40 2.93 -9.49 -6.11
C SER A 40 2.96 -10.13 -4.70
N ALA A 41 3.96 -10.97 -4.41
CA ALA A 41 4.09 -11.63 -3.11
C ALA A 41 4.50 -10.65 -1.99
N ALA A 42 5.37 -9.68 -2.29
CA ALA A 42 5.79 -8.65 -1.35
C ALA A 42 4.63 -7.72 -1.00
N MET A 43 3.80 -7.39 -1.99
CA MET A 43 2.58 -6.59 -1.83
C MET A 43 1.56 -7.28 -0.92
N VAL A 44 1.25 -8.55 -1.18
CA VAL A 44 0.34 -9.34 -0.34
C VAL A 44 0.87 -9.45 1.09
N GLY A 45 2.17 -9.71 1.27
CA GLY A 45 2.81 -9.74 2.58
C GLY A 45 2.67 -8.41 3.32
N MET A 46 3.04 -7.30 2.67
CA MET A 46 2.93 -5.96 3.23
C MET A 46 1.51 -5.63 3.67
N THR A 47 0.50 -5.94 2.85
CA THR A 47 -0.90 -5.71 3.20
C THR A 47 -1.35 -6.57 4.38
N GLY A 48 -0.88 -7.80 4.48
CA GLY A 48 -1.15 -8.70 5.61
C GLY A 48 -0.55 -8.16 6.91
N ASP A 49 0.72 -7.80 6.91
CA ASP A 49 1.39 -7.21 8.07
C ASP A 49 0.77 -5.84 8.46
N LEU A 50 0.35 -5.04 7.46
CA LEU A 50 -0.32 -3.77 7.71
C LEU A 50 -1.71 -3.97 8.31
N SER A 51 -2.42 -5.02 7.88
CA SER A 51 -3.74 -5.39 8.40
C SER A 51 -3.67 -5.79 9.87
N ASP A 52 -2.67 -6.58 10.25
CA ASP A 52 -2.39 -6.98 11.64
C ASP A 52 -2.01 -5.75 12.49
N TRP A 53 -1.10 -4.91 11.99
CA TRP A 53 -0.66 -3.71 12.67
C TRP A 53 -1.80 -2.70 12.91
N ALA A 54 -2.64 -2.48 11.90
CA ALA A 54 -3.77 -1.56 11.97
C ALA A 54 -4.96 -2.16 12.74
N GLY A 55 -5.03 -3.49 12.85
CA GLY A 55 -6.14 -4.23 13.44
C GLY A 55 -7.42 -4.16 12.61
N ILE A 56 -7.29 -4.09 11.28
CA ILE A 56 -8.40 -4.08 10.32
C ILE A 56 -8.13 -5.09 9.20
N GLU A 57 -9.18 -5.55 8.54
CA GLU A 57 -9.03 -6.38 7.34
C GLU A 57 -8.72 -5.48 6.14
N ILE A 58 -7.59 -5.72 5.49
CA ILE A 58 -7.15 -5.00 4.30
C ILE A 58 -7.11 -6.02 3.16
N ASP A 59 -7.94 -5.81 2.15
CA ASP A 59 -7.93 -6.69 0.98
C ASP A 59 -6.68 -6.40 0.13
N PRO A 60 -5.84 -7.40 -0.19
CA PRO A 60 -4.61 -7.18 -0.95
C PRO A 60 -4.87 -6.58 -2.33
N VAL A 61 -6.08 -6.74 -2.90
CA VAL A 61 -6.47 -6.13 -4.18
C VAL A 61 -6.34 -4.61 -4.14
N ILE A 62 -6.58 -3.97 -2.99
CA ILE A 62 -6.49 -2.50 -2.89
C ILE A 62 -5.05 -2.00 -3.09
N ALA A 63 -4.04 -2.81 -2.80
CA ALA A 63 -2.65 -2.43 -3.01
C ALA A 63 -2.27 -2.46 -4.50
N TYR A 64 -2.97 -3.25 -5.32
CA TYR A 64 -2.81 -3.22 -6.78
C TYR A 64 -3.54 -2.02 -7.41
N ASP A 65 -4.67 -1.60 -6.86
CA ASP A 65 -5.41 -0.40 -7.32
C ASP A 65 -4.73 0.90 -6.87
N HIS A 66 -4.14 0.88 -5.67
CA HIS A 66 -3.43 2.00 -5.07
C HIS A 66 -1.93 1.75 -5.09
N SER A 67 -1.31 1.81 -6.27
CA SER A 67 0.10 1.46 -6.49
C SER A 67 1.12 2.37 -5.79
N THR A 68 0.72 3.37 -4.99
CA THR A 68 1.61 4.29 -4.27
C THR A 68 1.38 4.25 -2.76
N ILE A 69 2.42 4.55 -1.99
CA ILE A 69 2.34 4.60 -0.51
C ILE A 69 1.30 5.63 -0.07
N ASP A 70 1.23 6.79 -0.73
CA ASP A 70 0.26 7.84 -0.42
C ASP A 70 -1.20 7.37 -0.57
N ALA A 71 -1.53 6.77 -1.72
CA ALA A 71 -2.87 6.29 -2.02
C ALA A 71 -3.29 5.14 -1.08
N LEU A 72 -2.40 4.16 -0.88
CA LEU A 72 -2.68 3.04 0.02
C LEU A 72 -2.86 3.52 1.47
N SER A 73 -2.05 4.48 1.92
CA SER A 73 -2.15 5.04 3.27
C SER A 73 -3.46 5.78 3.50
N ALA A 74 -3.91 6.55 2.51
CA ALA A 74 -5.18 7.25 2.57
C ALA A 74 -6.35 6.26 2.69
N GLN A 75 -6.31 5.17 1.92
CA GLN A 75 -7.35 4.15 1.94
C GLN A 75 -7.41 3.40 3.29
N VAL A 76 -6.26 3.06 3.87
CA VAL A 76 -6.18 2.42 5.20
C VAL A 76 -6.77 3.32 6.29
N VAL A 77 -6.50 4.63 6.23
CA VAL A 77 -7.10 5.60 7.18
C VAL A 77 -8.60 5.71 6.99
N ALA A 78 -9.10 5.66 5.76
CA ALA A 78 -10.54 5.66 5.48
C ALA A 78 -11.24 4.43 6.09
N LEU A 79 -10.61 3.25 5.98
CA LEU A 79 -11.08 2.01 6.59
C LEU A 79 -11.09 2.09 8.14
N LEU A 80 -10.03 2.65 8.74
CA LEU A 80 -9.96 2.92 10.17
C LEU A 80 -11.01 3.92 10.67
N GLY A 81 -11.42 4.85 9.79
CA GLY A 81 -12.45 5.86 10.05
C GLY A 81 -13.89 5.33 10.02
N GLY A 82 -14.10 4.08 9.59
CA GLY A 82 -15.44 3.49 9.44
C GLY A 82 -16.20 3.96 8.20
N THR A 83 -15.53 4.66 7.28
CA THR A 83 -16.11 5.10 6.01
C THR A 83 -15.80 4.08 4.93
N ALA A 84 -16.23 2.83 5.14
CA ALA A 84 -16.17 1.80 4.12
C ALA A 84 -17.23 2.09 3.05
N ALA A 85 -16.91 2.97 2.10
CA ALA A 85 -17.60 3.01 0.82
C ALA A 85 -17.24 1.74 0.03
N PRO A 86 -18.18 1.12 -0.69
CA PRO A 86 -17.92 -0.12 -1.40
C PRO A 86 -16.84 0.13 -2.47
N VAL A 87 -15.65 -0.44 -2.27
CA VAL A 87 -14.63 -0.54 -3.32
C VAL A 87 -15.14 -1.55 -4.34
N GLY A 88 -15.88 -1.03 -5.30
CA GLY A 88 -16.44 -1.79 -6.40
C GLY A 88 -16.20 -1.00 -7.67
N THR A 89 -14.95 -0.93 -8.13
CA THR A 89 -14.68 -0.60 -9.53
C THR A 89 -13.36 -1.23 -9.95
N HIS A 90 -13.39 -2.55 -10.17
CA HIS A 90 -12.45 -3.19 -11.09
C HIS A 90 -12.70 -2.61 -12.48
N LEU A 91 -11.99 -1.54 -12.86
CA LEU A 91 -11.89 -1.05 -14.24
C LEU A 91 -10.65 -0.16 -14.40
N ALA A 92 -9.79 -0.58 -15.33
CA ALA A 92 -8.56 0.02 -15.85
C ALA A 92 -7.25 -0.53 -15.22
N ALA A 93 -6.26 -1.05 -15.95
CA ALA A 93 -6.05 -1.02 -17.39
C ALA A 93 -5.20 -2.21 -17.85
N ASP A 94 -5.64 -2.79 -18.97
CA ASP A 94 -4.77 -3.34 -20.01
C ASP A 94 -3.54 -2.41 -20.20
N ALA A 95 -2.38 -2.84 -19.72
CA ALA A 95 -1.10 -2.26 -20.10
C ALA A 95 -0.18 -3.40 -20.57
N VAL A 96 -0.52 -3.91 -21.75
CA VAL A 96 0.46 -4.48 -22.66
C VAL A 96 1.54 -3.43 -22.97
N GLY A 97 2.78 -3.79 -22.70
CA GLY A 97 4.00 -3.15 -23.18
C GLY A 97 5.12 -4.18 -23.02
N ALA A 98 5.18 -5.15 -23.94
CA ALA A 98 6.16 -5.14 -25.03
C ALA A 98 7.58 -5.28 -24.50
N GLU A 99 8.13 -6.50 -24.56
CA GLU A 99 9.17 -6.87 -25.55
C GLU A 99 8.97 -8.33 -26.01
#